data_AF-A0A7G2M3L6-F1
#
_entry.id   AF-A0A7G2M3L6-F1
#
_cell.length_a   1.000
_cell.length_b   1.000
_cell.length_c   1.000
_cell.angle_alpha   90.00
_cell.angle_beta   90.00
_cell.angle_gamma   90.00
#
_symmetry.space_group_name_H-M   'P 1'
#
loop_
_entity.id
_entity.type
_entity.pdbx_description
1 polymer ?
#
loop_
_entity_poly.entity_id
_entity_poly.type
_entity_poly.pdbx_seq_one_letter_code
_entity_poly.pdbx_strand_id
1 'polypeptide(L)' 'MHDIAIMWDWIGFAVRWVHVITAMAWIGASFYFIALDLGLRKVPHLPAGAFGEEWQVHGGGFYHIQKYLVAP' A
#
# COMPACT_ATOMS: atom_id res chain seq x y z
N MET A 1 -17.12 33.52 -21.43
CA MET A 1 -18.01 32.54 -20.76
C MET A 1 -17.62 31.11 -21.11
N HIS A 2 -17.30 30.78 -22.37
CA HIS A 2 -16.89 29.43 -22.78
C HIS A 2 -15.57 28.96 -22.16
N ASP A 3 -14.58 29.83 -21.98
CA ASP A 3 -13.28 29.44 -21.41
C ASP A 3 -13.41 28.93 -19.97
N ILE A 4 -14.28 29.57 -19.18
CA ILE A 4 -14.57 29.15 -17.80
C ILE A 4 -15.24 27.77 -17.77
N ALA A 5 -16.18 27.51 -18.69
CA ALA A 5 -16.83 26.21 -18.79
C ALA A 5 -15.84 25.10 -19.16
N ILE A 6 -14.98 25.34 -20.15
CA ILE A 6 -13.94 24.39 -20.57
C ILE A 6 -12.97 24.10 -19.42
N MET A 7 -12.51 25.14 -18.72
CA MET A 7 -11.62 24.97 -17.57
C MET A 7 -12.30 24.16 -16.45
N TRP A 8 -13.59 24.38 -16.20
CA TRP A 8 -14.35 23.64 -15.19
C TRP A 8 -14.47 22.15 -15.54
N ASP A 9 -14.69 21.83 -16.82
CA ASP A 9 -14.74 20.43 -17.28
C ASP A 9 -13.40 19.72 -17.10
N TRP A 10 -12.28 20.40 -17.40
CA TRP A 10 -10.93 19.85 -17.17
C TRP A 10 -10.61 19.66 -15.69
N ILE A 11 -11.02 20.60 -14.82
CA ILE A 11 -10.88 20.44 -13.36
C ILE A 11 -11.71 19.26 -12.87
N GLY A 12 -12.98 19.16 -13.29
CA GLY A 12 -13.86 18.05 -12.95
C GLY A 12 -13.29 16.70 -13.40
N PHE A 13 -12.72 16.65 -14.61
CA PHE A 13 -12.00 15.49 -15.13
C PHE A 13 -10.79 15.14 -14.24
N ALA A 14 -9.93 16.11 -13.93
CA ALA A 14 -8.74 15.89 -13.08
C ALA A 14 -9.12 15.36 -11.69
N VAL A 15 -10.12 15.95 -11.03
CA VAL A 15 -10.58 15.51 -9.70
C VAL A 15 -11.11 14.08 -9.72
N ARG A 16 -11.89 13.72 -10.74
CA ARG A 16 -12.40 12.33 -10.89
C ARG A 16 -11.26 11.34 -11.08
N TRP A 17 -10.26 11.67 -11.90
CA TRP A 17 -9.11 10.80 -12.12
C TRP A 17 -8.23 10.67 -10.88
N VAL A 18 -7.97 11.77 -10.16
CA VAL A 18 -7.28 11.73 -8.86
C VAL A 18 -8.03 10.80 -7.91
N HIS A 19 -9.35 10.95 -7.80
CA HIS A 19 -10.17 10.09 -6.95
C HIS A 19 -10.05 8.60 -7.32
N VAL A 20 -10.15 8.25 -8.61
CA VAL A 20 -10.03 6.85 -9.07
C VAL A 20 -8.64 6.29 -8.79
N ILE A 21 -7.57 7.02 -9.09
CA ILE A 21 -6.19 6.57 -8.85
C ILE A 21 -5.95 6.37 -7.35
N THR A 22 -6.36 7.34 -6.52
CA THR A 22 -6.23 7.21 -5.06
C THR A 22 -7.04 6.04 -4.53
N ALA A 23 -8.25 5.80 -5.03
CA ALA A 23 -9.05 4.65 -4.63
C ALA A 23 -8.38 3.31 -5.03
N MET A 24 -7.83 3.21 -6.24
CA MET A 24 -7.09 2.02 -6.68
C MET A 24 -5.85 1.78 -5.82
N ALA A 25 -5.07 2.83 -5.53
CA ALA A 25 -3.89 2.74 -4.68
C ALA A 25 -4.26 2.32 -3.24
N TRP A 26 -5.32 2.90 -2.68
CA TRP A 26 -5.81 2.58 -1.35
C TRP A 26 -6.24 1.11 -1.23
N ILE A 27 -7.06 0.65 -2.19
CA ILE A 27 -7.56 -0.73 -2.21
C ILE A 27 -6.40 -1.71 -2.42
N GLY A 28 -5.50 -1.42 -3.37
CA GLY A 28 -4.32 -2.25 -3.63
C GLY A 28 -3.41 -2.37 -2.41
N ALA A 29 -3.10 -1.25 -1.74
CA ALA A 29 -2.31 -1.25 -0.51
C ALA A 29 -3.01 -2.04 0.61
N SER A 30 -4.34 -1.90 0.74
CA SER A 30 -5.11 -2.65 1.74
C SER A 30 -4.97 -4.16 1.54
N PHE A 31 -5.14 -4.65 0.30
CA PHE A 31 -4.95 -6.07 0.00
C PHE A 31 -3.50 -6.52 0.19
N TYR A 32 -2.52 -5.70 -0.18
CA TYR A 32 -1.12 -5.98 0.06
C TYR A 32 -0.82 -6.19 1.55
N PHE A 33 -1.28 -5.29 2.41
CA PHE A 33 -1.06 -5.41 3.86
C PHE A 33 -1.84 -6.57 4.49
N ILE A 34 -3.03 -6.90 4.00
CA ILE A 34 -3.76 -8.10 4.43
C ILE A 34 -2.96 -9.36 4.08
N ALA A 35 -2.47 -9.47 2.85
CA ALA A 35 -1.66 -10.61 2.41
C ALA A 35 -0.36 -10.72 3.23
N LEU A 36 0.32 -9.59 3.45
CA LEU A 36 1.51 -9.52 4.29
C LEU A 36 1.22 -10.01 5.72
N ASP A 37 0.16 -9.52 6.35
CA ASP A 37 -0.22 -9.90 7.71
C ASP A 37 -0.58 -11.38 7.85
N LEU A 38 -1.27 -11.94 6.85
CA LEU A 38 -1.61 -13.37 6.81
C LEU A 38 -0.39 -14.26 6.52
N GLY A 39 0.65 -13.71 5.90
CA GLY A 39 1.91 -14.41 5.60
C GLY A 39 2.93 -14.43 6.73
N LEU A 40 2.72 -13.65 7.80
CA LEU A 40 3.65 -13.56 8.93
C LEU A 40 3.81 -14.91 9.64
N ARG A 41 5.07 -15.30 9.85
CA ARG A 41 5.44 -16.51 10.60
C ARG A 41 6.27 -16.15 11.83
N LYS A 42 6.03 -16.87 12.92
CA LYS A 42 6.90 -16.85 14.09
C LYS A 42 8.02 -17.86 13.89
N VAL A 43 9.27 -17.40 13.98
CA VAL A 43 10.47 -18.25 13.85
C VAL A 43 11.33 -18.16 15.11
N PRO A 44 12.15 -19.18 15.43
CA PRO A 44 12.94 -19.22 16.66
C PRO A 44 13.93 -18.05 16.86
N HIS A 45 14.33 -17.38 15.77
CA HIS A 45 15.36 -16.32 15.77
C HIS A 45 14.78 -14.94 15.52
N LEU A 46 13.49 -14.73 15.79
CA LEU A 46 12.86 -13.43 15.63
C LEU A 46 13.52 -12.39 16.56
N PRO A 47 13.75 -11.14 16.11
CA PRO A 47 14.23 -10.09 17.00
C PRO A 47 13.29 -9.86 18.19
N ALA A 48 13.84 -9.36 19.30
CA ALA A 48 13.05 -9.05 20.48
C ALA A 48 11.94 -8.04 20.13
N GLY A 49 10.70 -8.34 20.52
CA GLY A 49 9.53 -7.49 20.26
C GLY A 49 8.92 -7.62 18.86
N ALA A 50 9.54 -8.36 17.93
CA ALA A 50 8.92 -8.65 16.65
C ALA A 50 7.72 -9.60 16.83
N PHE A 51 6.67 -9.37 16.05
CA PHE A 51 5.45 -10.19 16.06
C PHE A 51 5.57 -11.39 15.13
N GLY A 52 6.20 -11.20 13.97
CA GLY A 52 6.48 -12.21 12.97
C GLY A 52 7.33 -11.66 11.84
N GLU A 53 7.77 -12.57 10.96
CA GLU A 53 8.50 -12.23 9.74
C GLU A 53 7.86 -12.85 8.51
N GLU A 54 8.09 -12.23 7.36
CA GLU A 54 7.64 -12.72 6.07
C GLU A 54 8.68 -12.40 4.98
N TRP A 55 8.70 -13.23 3.95
CA TRP A 55 9.66 -13.16 2.85
C TRP A 55 8.89 -13.04 1.54
N GLN A 56 9.16 -11.97 0.79
CA GLN A 56 8.54 -11.70 -0.51
C GLN A 56 9.57 -11.73 -1.63
N VAL A 57 9.14 -12.18 -2.80
CA VAL A 57 9.89 -12.05 -4.04
C VAL A 57 9.24 -10.98 -4.90
N HIS A 58 10.01 -9.99 -5.34
CA HIS A 58 9.54 -8.98 -6.28
C HIS A 58 10.70 -8.42 -7.08
N GLY A 59 10.48 -8.22 -8.39
CA GLY A 59 11.51 -7.65 -9.29
C GLY A 59 12.81 -8.47 -9.38
N GLY A 60 12.75 -9.79 -9.14
CA GLY A 60 13.92 -10.67 -9.11
C GLY A 60 14.74 -10.64 -7.81
N GLY A 61 14.32 -9.87 -6.80
CA GLY A 61 14.95 -9.83 -5.48
C GLY A 61 14.06 -10.40 -4.37
N PHE A 62 14.64 -10.52 -3.17
CA PHE A 62 13.96 -10.97 -1.95
C PHE A 62 13.88 -9.84 -0.93
N TYR A 63 12.70 -9.63 -0.37
CA TYR A 63 12.45 -8.73 0.74
C TYR A 63 12.24 -9.56 2.01
N HIS A 64 12.92 -9.18 3.09
CA HIS A 64 12.71 -9.73 4.43
C HIS A 64 12.02 -8.67 5.27
N ILE A 65 10.80 -8.95 5.71
CA ILE A 65 9.95 -8.01 6.41
C ILE A 65 9.72 -8.53 7.82
N GLN A 66 9.85 -7.65 8.81
CA GLN A 66 9.57 -7.94 10.21
C GLN A 66 8.52 -6.96 10.72
N LYS A 67 7.43 -7.47 11.29
CA LYS A 67 6.37 -6.64 11.85
C LYS A 67 6.58 -6.46 13.35
N TYR A 68 6.57 -5.23 13.82
CA TYR A 68 6.54 -4.87 15.24
C TYR A 68 5.19 -4.24 15.56
N LEU A 69 4.56 -4.63 16.67
CA LEU A 69 3.28 -4.04 17.11
C LEU A 69 3.45 -2.68 17.80
N VAL A 70 4.67 -2.39 18.22
CA VAL A 70 5.10 -1.15 18.85
C VAL A 70 6.41 -0.71 18.20
N ALA A 71 6.76 0.56 18.34
CA ALA A 71 8.07 1.03 17.88
C ALA A 71 9.19 0.23 18.59
N PRO A 72 10.20 -0.24 17.84
CA PRO A 72 11.35 -0.94 18.41
C PRO A 72 12.29 -0.01 19.19
#